data_AF-A0AA46C7V0-F1
#
_entry.id   AF-A0AA46C7V0-F1
#
_cell.length_a   1.000
_cell.length_b   1.000
_cell.length_c   1.000
_cell.angle_alpha   90.00
_cell.angle_beta   90.00
_cell.angle_gamma   90.00
#
_symmetry.space_group_name_H-M   'P 1'
#
loop_
_entity.id
_entity.type
_entity.pdbx_description
1 polymer ?
#
loop_
_entity_poly.entity_id
_entity_poly.type
_entity_poly.pdbx_seq_one_letter_code
_entity_poly.pdbx_strand_id
1 'polypeptide(L)'
;MAPQIGRGHACCYTKGKIATTLTLVSAASQLIDEALFFYMTTQFISARTEFDPDYNLWFVQVLVARGGSLPSWRRHHPNDTPDIPARAFPTREQAQVREHELNNFFDQELVSEPDAERRISLQLRAQKARQSHQRLQQEEELMLAIGRARGLSEIPVAMLPARLHSDDETYRIEIEAALTQHPYIRSIAFGDGRRRRMAQRRDDGSWCKSFLANRKGLRGAHRAPIANGFGLNEFDHYGKMKAAIRQMLLPEASRILTMRGVQQLLADALARGKRAVVWGSYVFWYEQGSIGWQVKERSGSADSEDDEAIWFEGKINSVNFGRIVVLPYIKSNGERVRGHTKNAPHDGPAKPRAPGEELVLEFEQLDGDLMRELLGEFRYEKGFG
;
A
#
# COMPACT_ATOMS: atom_id res chain seq x y z
N MET A 1 22.67 49.21 83.51
CA MET A 1 22.07 50.21 82.61
C MET A 1 22.68 50.03 81.23
N ALA A 2 21.88 50.01 80.16
CA ALA A 2 22.29 49.74 78.76
C ALA A 2 23.46 50.64 78.28
N PRO A 3 24.03 50.50 77.05
CA PRO A 3 23.90 49.50 75.96
C PRO A 3 25.30 49.08 75.40
N GLN A 4 25.39 48.32 74.29
CA GLN A 4 26.07 48.79 73.06
C GLN A 4 26.10 47.75 71.92
N ILE A 5 25.99 48.32 70.73
CA ILE A 5 25.86 47.74 69.39
C ILE A 5 27.25 47.36 68.86
N GLY A 6 27.41 46.11 68.40
CA GLY A 6 28.62 45.61 67.73
C GLY A 6 28.40 45.43 66.22
N ARG A 7 29.28 46.05 65.43
CA ARG A 7 29.30 46.09 63.96
C ARG A 7 29.68 44.75 63.32
N GLY A 8 29.00 44.46 62.20
CA GLY A 8 29.52 43.97 60.91
C GLY A 8 30.64 42.91 60.88
N HIS A 9 30.27 41.71 60.42
CA HIS A 9 31.17 40.80 59.72
C HIS A 9 30.65 40.54 58.30
N ALA A 10 31.51 40.80 57.33
CA ALA A 10 31.30 40.52 55.92
C ALA A 10 31.87 39.14 55.55
N CYS A 11 31.17 38.52 54.61
CA CYS A 11 31.69 37.68 53.53
C CYS A 11 32.29 36.31 53.87
N CYS A 12 31.58 35.25 53.46
CA CYS A 12 32.10 34.15 52.61
C CYS A 12 30.98 33.12 52.39
N TYR A 13 30.15 33.22 51.33
CA TYR A 13 29.38 32.07 50.79
C TYR A 13 28.70 32.43 49.44
N THR A 14 29.46 32.51 48.35
CA THR A 14 28.88 32.55 46.98
C THR A 14 29.86 32.00 45.95
N LYS A 15 30.07 30.68 45.91
CA LYS A 15 30.64 30.00 44.73
C LYS A 15 29.97 28.67 44.33
N GLY A 16 29.07 28.11 45.15
CA GLY A 16 28.50 26.77 44.89
C GLY A 16 27.18 26.71 44.11
N LYS A 17 26.36 27.78 44.07
CA LYS A 17 25.02 27.73 43.43
C LYS A 17 24.99 28.16 41.96
N ILE A 18 26.00 28.89 41.50
CA ILE A 18 26.05 29.40 40.12
C ILE A 18 26.44 28.28 39.14
N ALA A 19 27.37 27.39 39.53
CA ALA A 19 27.83 26.29 38.68
C ALA A 19 26.70 25.29 38.34
N THR A 20 25.95 24.81 39.34
CA THR A 20 24.86 23.84 39.12
C THR A 20 23.71 24.41 38.28
N THR A 21 23.41 25.70 38.42
CA THR A 21 22.37 26.37 37.64
C THR A 21 22.81 26.57 36.18
N LEU A 22 24.08 26.89 35.93
CA LEU A 22 24.65 26.97 34.57
C LEU A 22 24.72 25.62 33.87
N THR A 23 25.01 24.52 34.58
CA THR A 23 25.02 23.17 33.98
C THR A 23 23.61 22.69 33.63
N LEU A 24 22.60 23.00 34.45
CA LEU A 24 21.19 22.67 34.19
C LEU A 24 20.61 23.50 33.04
N VAL A 25 20.95 24.79 32.95
CA VAL A 25 20.55 25.66 31.81
C VAL A 25 21.26 25.24 30.51
N SER A 26 22.53 24.84 30.58
CA SER A 26 23.29 24.30 29.44
C SER A 26 22.71 22.97 28.92
N ALA A 27 22.38 22.04 29.81
CA ALA A 27 21.78 20.76 29.44
C ALA A 27 20.34 20.92 28.91
N ALA A 28 19.55 21.84 29.48
CA ALA A 28 18.23 22.18 28.94
C ALA A 28 18.32 22.88 27.58
N SER A 29 19.31 23.76 27.37
CA SER A 29 19.56 24.41 26.08
C SER A 29 20.04 23.42 25.02
N GLN A 30 20.89 22.46 25.36
CA GLN A 30 21.31 21.38 24.46
C GLN A 30 20.15 20.45 24.09
N LEU A 31 19.26 20.12 25.04
CA LEU A 31 18.05 19.34 24.75
C LEU A 31 17.05 20.12 23.89
N ILE A 32 16.98 21.45 24.05
CA ILE A 32 16.15 22.33 23.20
C ILE A 32 16.76 22.46 21.81
N ASP A 33 18.08 22.57 21.68
CA ASP A 33 18.77 22.62 20.39
C ASP A 33 18.75 21.27 19.66
N GLU A 34 18.86 20.13 20.35
CA GLU A 34 18.67 18.81 19.76
C GLU A 34 17.21 18.55 19.37
N ALA A 35 16.24 19.00 20.17
CA ALA A 35 14.82 18.95 19.80
C ALA A 35 14.52 19.86 18.61
N LEU A 36 15.04 21.09 18.59
CA LEU A 36 14.91 22.01 17.45
C LEU A 36 15.57 21.42 16.21
N PHE A 37 16.77 20.84 16.30
CA PHE A 37 17.44 20.17 15.19
C PHE A 37 16.68 18.91 14.72
N PHE A 38 16.07 18.17 15.65
CA PHE A 38 15.18 17.04 15.37
C PHE A 38 13.89 17.47 14.64
N TYR A 39 13.35 18.65 14.96
CA TYR A 39 12.20 19.24 14.26
C TYR A 39 12.60 19.93 12.94
N MET A 40 13.80 20.49 12.82
CA MET A 40 14.30 21.15 11.60
C MET A 40 14.73 20.14 10.50
N THR A 41 14.79 18.85 10.80
CA THR A 41 15.21 17.79 9.85
C THR A 41 14.11 16.78 9.53
N THR A 42 12.91 16.93 10.10
CA THR A 42 11.77 16.03 9.89
C THR A 42 10.75 16.66 8.95
N GLN A 43 10.45 16.00 7.82
CA GLN A 43 9.55 16.50 6.79
C GLN A 43 8.49 15.46 6.44
N PHE A 44 7.25 15.89 6.29
CA PHE A 44 6.12 15.04 5.93
C PHE A 44 5.90 15.17 4.43
N ILE A 45 5.86 14.03 3.74
CA ILE A 45 5.94 14.04 2.27
C ILE A 45 4.76 13.32 1.62
N SER A 46 4.03 12.49 2.36
CA SER A 46 2.87 11.77 1.83
C SER A 46 1.95 11.32 2.96
N ALA A 47 0.70 11.09 2.64
CA ALA A 47 -0.27 10.37 3.44
C ALA A 47 -0.74 9.09 2.70
N ARG A 48 -1.26 8.12 3.47
CA ARG A 48 -1.94 6.91 2.97
C ARG A 48 -3.02 6.45 3.92
N THR A 49 -4.01 5.71 3.42
CA THR A 49 -5.03 5.05 4.25
C THR A 49 -4.64 3.63 4.65
N GLU A 50 -4.94 3.23 5.88
CA GLU A 50 -4.73 1.86 6.37
C GLU A 50 -5.92 1.42 7.23
N PHE A 51 -6.53 0.28 6.90
CA PHE A 51 -7.50 -0.35 7.78
C PHE A 51 -6.79 -1.11 8.90
N ASP A 52 -7.21 -0.89 10.15
CA ASP A 52 -6.72 -1.65 11.29
C ASP A 52 -7.81 -2.62 11.80
N PRO A 53 -7.66 -3.95 11.55
CA PRO A 53 -8.62 -4.94 12.00
C PRO A 53 -8.82 -4.99 13.53
N ASP A 54 -7.84 -4.52 14.30
CA ASP A 54 -7.91 -4.50 15.77
C ASP A 54 -8.94 -3.49 16.27
N TYR A 55 -9.10 -2.38 15.56
CA TYR A 55 -10.05 -1.31 15.90
C TYR A 55 -11.31 -1.35 15.03
N ASN A 56 -11.29 -2.10 13.92
CA ASN A 56 -12.31 -2.07 12.88
C ASN A 56 -12.53 -0.65 12.31
N LEU A 57 -11.43 0.09 12.17
CA LEU A 57 -11.43 1.49 11.76
C LEU A 57 -10.32 1.75 10.75
N TRP A 58 -10.53 2.78 9.92
CA TRP A 58 -9.54 3.31 9.00
C TRP A 58 -8.71 4.39 9.67
N PHE A 59 -7.41 4.39 9.38
CA PHE A 59 -6.47 5.40 9.84
C PHE A 59 -5.76 6.03 8.65
N VAL A 60 -5.30 7.26 8.83
CA VAL A 60 -4.37 7.89 7.89
C VAL A 60 -2.97 7.85 8.49
N GLN A 61 -2.04 7.29 7.75
CA GLN A 61 -0.61 7.31 8.08
C GLN A 61 0.08 8.38 7.24
N VAL A 62 1.07 9.05 7.82
CA VAL A 62 1.95 10.01 7.15
C VAL A 62 3.34 9.43 6.96
N LEU A 63 3.95 9.70 5.81
CA LEU A 63 5.32 9.33 5.48
C LEU A 63 6.25 10.44 5.91
N VAL A 64 7.22 10.07 6.73
CA VAL A 64 8.14 11.00 7.37
C VAL A 64 9.55 10.77 6.84
N ALA A 65 10.12 11.79 6.19
CA ALA A 65 11.51 11.82 5.79
C ALA A 65 12.33 12.55 6.86
N ARG A 66 13.43 11.95 7.31
CA ARG A 66 14.40 12.58 8.20
C ARG A 66 15.77 12.60 7.55
N GLY A 67 16.50 13.72 7.67
CA GLY A 67 17.84 13.86 7.10
C GLY A 67 18.72 12.64 7.36
N GLY A 68 19.25 12.03 6.30
CA GLY A 68 20.14 10.86 6.37
C GLY A 68 19.48 9.49 6.62
N SER A 69 18.15 9.39 6.74
CA SER A 69 17.46 8.11 6.98
C SER A 69 16.36 7.83 5.94
N LEU A 70 16.02 6.55 5.79
CA LEU A 70 14.92 6.13 4.92
C LEU A 70 13.58 6.64 5.46
N PRO A 71 12.67 7.11 4.58
CA PRO A 71 11.34 7.53 4.98
C PRO A 71 10.58 6.42 5.74
N SER A 72 9.84 6.80 6.77
CA SER A 72 9.08 5.86 7.61
C SER A 72 7.63 6.28 7.76
N TRP A 73 6.71 5.32 7.69
CA TRP A 73 5.29 5.55 7.91
C TRP A 73 4.98 5.69 9.40
N ARG A 74 4.19 6.70 9.76
CA ARG A 74 3.72 6.95 11.13
C ARG A 74 2.23 7.25 11.13
N ARG A 75 1.56 6.91 12.23
CA ARG A 75 0.13 7.26 12.42
C ARG A 75 -0.10 8.71 12.87
N HIS A 76 0.97 9.47 13.13
CA HIS A 76 0.89 10.80 13.77
C HIS A 76 1.67 11.87 12.98
N HIS A 77 1.08 13.06 12.84
CA HIS A 77 1.74 14.28 12.35
C HIS A 77 2.20 15.15 13.55
N PRO A 78 3.26 15.97 13.47
CA PRO A 78 3.81 16.69 14.63
C PRO A 78 2.98 17.90 15.06
N ASN A 79 2.16 18.44 14.16
CA ASN A 79 1.18 19.49 14.48
C ASN A 79 -0.12 18.92 15.06
N ASP A 80 -0.22 17.60 15.23
CA ASP A 80 -1.29 17.01 16.03
C ASP A 80 -0.97 17.31 17.50
N THR A 81 -1.84 18.07 18.19
CA THR A 81 -1.74 18.22 19.65
C THR A 81 -1.76 16.83 20.31
N PRO A 82 -1.22 16.68 21.54
CA PRO A 82 -1.25 15.41 22.29
C PRO A 82 -2.64 14.77 22.42
N ASP A 83 -3.70 15.57 22.21
CA ASP A 83 -5.11 15.19 22.24
C ASP A 83 -5.80 15.09 20.85
N ILE A 84 -5.07 15.22 19.73
CA ILE A 84 -5.57 14.85 18.41
C ILE A 84 -5.13 13.40 18.17
N PRO A 85 -5.96 12.40 18.49
CA PRO A 85 -5.65 11.02 18.13
C PRO A 85 -5.47 10.95 16.61
N ALA A 86 -4.63 10.02 16.14
CA ALA A 86 -4.65 9.57 14.75
C ALA A 86 -6.13 9.35 14.38
N ARG A 87 -6.73 10.29 13.63
CA ARG A 87 -8.19 10.36 13.52
C ARG A 87 -8.63 9.04 12.92
N ALA A 88 -9.38 8.27 13.69
CA ALA A 88 -9.92 7.02 13.25
C ALA A 88 -11.21 7.31 12.48
N PHE A 89 -11.37 6.67 11.34
CA PHE A 89 -12.48 6.87 10.43
C PHE A 89 -13.31 5.59 10.35
N PRO A 90 -14.63 5.66 10.56
CA PRO A 90 -15.53 4.52 10.40
C PRO A 90 -15.52 3.93 8.99
N THR A 91 -15.35 4.78 7.97
CA THR A 91 -15.39 4.35 6.56
C THR A 91 -14.13 4.74 5.82
N ARG A 92 -13.86 4.01 4.74
CA ARG A 92 -12.69 4.25 3.89
C ARG A 92 -12.74 5.61 3.21
N GLU A 93 -13.92 6.01 2.76
CA GLU A 93 -14.15 7.25 2.01
C GLU A 93 -13.78 8.46 2.88
N GLN A 94 -14.17 8.45 4.16
CA GLN A 94 -13.80 9.52 5.09
C GLN A 94 -12.29 9.59 5.32
N ALA A 95 -11.62 8.43 5.41
CA ALA A 95 -10.17 8.37 5.54
C ALA A 95 -9.46 8.85 4.27
N GLN A 96 -10.00 8.55 3.08
CA GLN A 96 -9.47 8.98 1.79
C GLN A 96 -9.60 10.50 1.59
N VAL A 97 -10.70 11.12 2.03
CA VAL A 97 -10.83 12.58 2.04
C VAL A 97 -9.69 13.20 2.85
N ARG A 98 -9.42 12.68 4.05
CA ARG A 98 -8.31 13.17 4.88
C ARG A 98 -6.93 12.91 4.26
N GLU A 99 -6.73 11.75 3.67
CA GLU A 99 -5.50 11.42 2.92
C GLU A 99 -5.26 12.45 1.81
N HIS A 100 -6.29 12.80 1.05
CA HIS A 100 -6.20 13.77 -0.04
C HIS A 100 -5.87 15.19 0.47
N GLU A 101 -6.55 15.65 1.52
CA GLU A 101 -6.24 16.93 2.17
C GLU A 101 -4.77 17.03 2.60
N LEU A 102 -4.26 15.98 3.27
CA LEU A 102 -2.88 15.94 3.74
C LEU A 102 -1.87 15.88 2.58
N ASN A 103 -2.15 15.09 1.54
CA ASN A 103 -1.29 15.03 0.37
C ASN A 103 -1.20 16.39 -0.35
N ASN A 104 -2.33 17.11 -0.49
CA ASN A 104 -2.33 18.46 -1.08
C ASN A 104 -1.52 19.44 -0.23
N PHE A 105 -1.63 19.35 1.09
CA PHE A 105 -0.83 20.16 2.01
C PHE A 105 0.67 19.86 1.88
N PHE A 106 1.06 18.58 1.87
CA PHE A 106 2.46 18.18 1.71
C PHE A 106 3.02 18.57 0.35
N ASP A 107 2.22 18.52 -0.73
CA ASP A 107 2.66 19.00 -2.05
C ASP A 107 3.01 20.49 -2.03
N GLN A 108 2.23 21.31 -1.31
CA GLN A 108 2.52 22.73 -1.12
C GLN A 108 3.79 22.96 -0.29
N GLU A 109 3.98 22.21 0.79
CA GLU A 109 5.21 22.28 1.61
C GLU A 109 6.45 21.80 0.85
N LEU A 110 6.31 20.80 -0.01
CA LEU A 110 7.42 20.31 -0.83
C LEU A 110 7.85 21.35 -1.86
N VAL A 111 6.92 22.13 -2.44
CA VAL A 111 7.26 23.21 -3.37
C VAL A 111 8.07 24.32 -2.71
N SER A 112 7.86 24.56 -1.41
CA SER A 112 8.58 25.61 -0.65
C SER A 112 9.95 25.17 -0.12
N GLU A 113 10.36 23.91 -0.31
CA GLU A 113 11.69 23.42 0.08
C GLU A 113 12.80 24.21 -0.64
N PRO A 114 13.67 24.96 0.05
CA PRO A 114 14.64 25.85 -0.59
C PRO A 114 15.71 25.12 -1.40
N ASP A 115 16.17 23.94 -0.95
CA ASP A 115 17.18 23.16 -1.65
C ASP A 115 16.56 22.41 -2.84
N ALA A 116 17.00 22.74 -4.05
CA ALA A 116 16.45 22.18 -5.29
C ALA A 116 16.68 20.65 -5.42
N GLU A 117 17.84 20.15 -5.00
CA GLU A 117 18.15 18.71 -5.09
C GLU A 117 17.30 17.93 -4.07
N ARG A 118 17.24 18.45 -2.84
CA ARG A 118 16.40 17.88 -1.78
C ARG A 118 14.92 17.93 -2.16
N ARG A 119 14.44 19.04 -2.73
CA ARG A 119 13.06 19.20 -3.22
C ARG A 119 12.69 18.10 -4.20
N ILE A 120 13.48 17.92 -5.25
CA ILE A 120 13.24 16.89 -6.28
C ILE A 120 13.24 15.50 -5.64
N SER A 121 14.23 15.21 -4.78
CA SER A 121 14.32 13.91 -4.10
C SER A 121 13.08 13.60 -3.26
N LEU A 122 12.58 14.58 -2.49
CA LEU A 122 11.40 14.40 -1.64
C LEU A 122 10.11 14.27 -2.45
N GLN A 123 9.95 15.05 -3.52
CA GLN A 123 8.81 14.94 -4.45
C GLN A 123 8.76 13.54 -5.09
N LEU A 124 9.90 13.01 -5.53
CA LEU A 124 9.98 11.65 -6.08
C LEU A 124 9.61 10.60 -5.04
N ARG A 125 10.10 10.73 -3.79
CA ARG A 125 9.75 9.83 -2.69
C ARG A 125 8.26 9.86 -2.37
N ALA A 126 7.65 11.06 -2.35
CA ALA A 126 6.22 11.25 -2.16
C ALA A 126 5.42 10.55 -3.27
N GLN A 127 5.75 10.84 -4.53
CA GLN A 127 5.07 10.25 -5.68
C GLN A 127 5.16 8.72 -5.68
N LYS A 128 6.34 8.16 -5.41
CA LYS A 128 6.55 6.71 -5.31
C LYS A 128 5.70 6.10 -4.20
N ALA A 129 5.68 6.72 -3.02
CA ALA A 129 4.93 6.23 -1.89
C ALA A 129 3.42 6.14 -2.20
N ARG A 130 2.87 7.20 -2.81
CA ARG A 130 1.46 7.25 -3.25
C ARG A 130 1.17 6.20 -4.32
N GLN A 131 2.00 6.12 -5.35
CA GLN A 131 1.83 5.15 -6.43
C GLN A 131 1.88 3.70 -5.93
N SER A 132 2.84 3.39 -5.05
CA SER A 132 2.95 2.05 -4.46
C SER A 132 1.74 1.72 -3.59
N HIS A 133 1.25 2.69 -2.81
CA HIS A 133 0.05 2.50 -1.99
C HIS A 133 -1.20 2.25 -2.84
N GLN A 134 -1.43 3.10 -3.85
CA GLN A 134 -2.55 2.98 -4.77
C GLN A 134 -2.55 1.62 -5.47
N ARG A 135 -1.39 1.16 -5.96
CA ARG A 135 -1.26 -0.15 -6.60
C ARG A 135 -1.60 -1.31 -5.65
N LEU A 136 -1.18 -1.23 -4.38
CA LEU A 136 -1.51 -2.26 -3.39
C LEU A 136 -3.00 -2.30 -3.08
N GLN A 137 -3.65 -1.14 -2.98
CA GLN A 137 -5.09 -1.05 -2.76
C GLN A 137 -5.88 -1.61 -3.95
N GLN A 138 -5.53 -1.21 -5.18
CA GLN A 138 -6.15 -1.70 -6.40
C GLN A 138 -6.02 -3.21 -6.53
N GLU A 139 -4.83 -3.75 -6.25
CA GLU A 139 -4.61 -5.20 -6.23
C GLU A 139 -5.55 -5.92 -5.25
N GLU A 140 -5.71 -5.40 -4.03
CA GLU A 140 -6.55 -6.05 -3.01
C GLU A 140 -8.04 -5.93 -3.31
N GLU A 141 -8.48 -4.77 -3.82
CA GLU A 141 -9.85 -4.59 -4.33
C GLU A 141 -10.16 -5.58 -5.43
N LEU A 142 -9.21 -5.79 -6.34
CA LEU A 142 -9.38 -6.72 -7.43
C LEU A 142 -9.50 -8.16 -6.93
N MET A 143 -8.57 -8.57 -6.07
CA MET A 143 -8.60 -9.90 -5.47
C MET A 143 -9.92 -10.11 -4.72
N LEU A 144 -10.44 -9.10 -4.02
CA LEU A 144 -11.75 -9.18 -3.36
C LEU A 144 -12.89 -9.35 -4.37
N ALA A 145 -12.92 -8.56 -5.44
CA ALA A 145 -13.95 -8.63 -6.46
C ALA A 145 -14.00 -10.00 -7.13
N ILE A 146 -12.85 -10.53 -7.55
CA ILE A 146 -12.75 -11.86 -8.17
C ILE A 146 -13.06 -12.95 -7.15
N GLY A 147 -12.48 -12.88 -5.96
CA GLY A 147 -12.74 -13.85 -4.89
C GLY A 147 -14.22 -13.93 -4.55
N ARG A 148 -14.93 -12.80 -4.57
CA ARG A 148 -16.39 -12.76 -4.40
C ARG A 148 -17.13 -13.40 -5.55
N ALA A 149 -16.80 -13.08 -6.79
CA ALA A 149 -17.44 -13.68 -7.97
C ALA A 149 -17.26 -15.20 -7.99
N ARG A 150 -16.05 -15.69 -7.72
CA ARG A 150 -15.72 -17.12 -7.63
C ARG A 150 -16.43 -17.81 -6.47
N GLY A 151 -16.37 -17.23 -5.28
CA GLY A 151 -17.01 -17.82 -4.11
C GLY A 151 -18.53 -17.90 -4.23
N LEU A 152 -19.17 -16.97 -4.97
CA LEU A 152 -20.60 -17.01 -5.27
C LEU A 152 -20.97 -18.06 -6.35
N SER A 153 -20.07 -18.35 -7.29
CA SER A 153 -20.33 -19.37 -8.32
C SER A 153 -20.03 -20.79 -7.85
N GLU A 154 -19.05 -20.97 -6.95
CA GLU A 154 -18.62 -22.29 -6.45
C GLU A 154 -19.44 -22.76 -5.24
N ILE A 155 -19.99 -21.85 -4.43
CA ILE A 155 -20.72 -22.21 -3.21
C ILE A 155 -22.20 -21.80 -3.34
N PRO A 156 -23.14 -22.76 -3.34
CA PRO A 156 -24.57 -22.44 -3.34
C PRO A 156 -24.92 -21.52 -2.16
N VAL A 157 -25.69 -20.47 -2.44
CA VAL A 157 -26.26 -19.49 -1.49
C VAL A 157 -27.13 -20.15 -0.38
N ALA A 158 -27.36 -21.47 -0.46
CA ALA A 158 -28.24 -22.29 0.37
C ALA A 158 -27.80 -22.50 1.85
N MET A 159 -26.91 -21.67 2.40
CA MET A 159 -26.41 -21.81 3.78
C MET A 159 -26.95 -20.75 4.75
N LEU A 160 -27.96 -19.98 4.34
CA LEU A 160 -28.70 -19.07 5.21
C LEU A 160 -30.03 -19.70 5.66
N PRO A 161 -30.41 -19.61 6.96
CA PRO A 161 -29.70 -18.90 8.03
C PRO A 161 -28.50 -19.68 8.58
N ALA A 162 -27.50 -18.95 9.06
CA ALA A 162 -26.32 -19.54 9.69
C ALA A 162 -26.69 -20.32 10.96
N ARG A 163 -26.15 -21.54 11.11
CA ARG A 163 -26.25 -22.33 12.34
C ARG A 163 -25.23 -21.81 13.36
N LEU A 164 -25.65 -20.83 14.14
CA LEU A 164 -24.84 -20.17 15.17
C LEU A 164 -24.94 -20.89 16.51
N HIS A 165 -23.92 -20.71 17.35
CA HIS A 165 -24.00 -21.08 18.76
C HIS A 165 -24.93 -20.10 19.50
N SER A 166 -25.64 -20.57 20.54
CA SER A 166 -26.61 -19.76 21.29
C SER A 166 -26.04 -18.44 21.83
N ASP A 167 -24.79 -18.47 22.30
CA ASP A 167 -24.07 -17.29 22.83
C ASP A 167 -23.82 -16.20 21.76
N ASP A 168 -23.88 -16.55 20.48
CA ASP A 168 -23.57 -15.66 19.35
C ASP A 168 -24.82 -15.11 18.66
N GLU A 169 -26.00 -15.53 19.13
CA GLU A 169 -27.30 -15.13 18.57
C GLU A 169 -27.52 -13.61 18.61
N THR A 170 -26.97 -12.94 19.64
CA THR A 170 -26.96 -11.47 19.77
C THR A 170 -26.30 -10.76 18.58
N TYR A 171 -25.39 -11.43 17.86
CA TYR A 171 -24.67 -10.90 16.70
C TYR A 171 -25.24 -11.39 15.36
N ARG A 172 -26.39 -12.09 15.36
CA ARG A 172 -26.97 -12.69 14.15
C ARG A 172 -27.05 -11.72 12.97
N ILE A 173 -27.55 -10.52 13.19
CA ILE A 173 -27.73 -9.52 12.12
C ILE A 173 -26.38 -9.16 11.46
N GLU A 174 -25.34 -8.93 12.27
CA GLU A 174 -24.00 -8.60 11.77
C GLU A 174 -23.40 -9.78 10.99
N ILE A 175 -23.54 -11.00 11.53
CA ILE A 175 -23.03 -12.22 10.91
C ILE A 175 -23.76 -12.52 9.59
N GLU A 176 -25.09 -12.46 9.57
CA GLU A 176 -25.89 -12.70 8.37
C GLU A 176 -25.63 -11.64 7.29
N ALA A 177 -25.42 -10.38 7.66
CA ALA A 177 -25.02 -9.34 6.71
C ALA A 177 -23.67 -9.66 6.04
N ALA A 178 -22.68 -10.10 6.82
CA ALA A 178 -21.38 -10.51 6.29
C ALA A 178 -21.49 -11.75 5.39
N LEU A 179 -22.28 -12.75 5.78
CA LEU A 179 -22.48 -13.97 4.99
C LEU A 179 -23.33 -13.75 3.74
N THR A 180 -24.20 -12.75 3.74
CA THR A 180 -24.91 -12.32 2.53
C THR A 180 -23.94 -11.72 1.51
N GLN A 181 -22.95 -10.95 1.98
CA GLN A 181 -21.94 -10.36 1.10
C GLN A 181 -20.90 -11.39 0.64
N HIS A 182 -20.49 -12.29 1.54
CA HIS A 182 -19.44 -13.28 1.34
C HIS A 182 -19.83 -14.65 1.93
N PRO A 183 -20.70 -15.43 1.26
CA PRO A 183 -21.24 -16.70 1.82
C PRO A 183 -20.19 -17.82 1.96
N TYR A 184 -19.02 -17.62 1.36
CA TYR A 184 -17.94 -18.59 1.27
C TYR A 184 -16.85 -18.41 2.35
N ILE A 185 -16.97 -17.40 3.22
CA ILE A 185 -15.97 -17.19 4.27
C ILE A 185 -16.02 -18.31 5.32
N ARG A 186 -14.83 -18.66 5.83
CA ARG A 186 -14.64 -19.66 6.89
C ARG A 186 -14.36 -19.05 8.26
N SER A 187 -14.06 -17.75 8.29
CA SER A 187 -13.71 -17.01 9.49
C SER A 187 -14.41 -15.66 9.47
N ILE A 188 -15.07 -15.30 10.56
CA ILE A 188 -15.76 -14.01 10.71
C ILE A 188 -15.42 -13.38 12.05
N ALA A 189 -15.19 -12.07 12.04
CA ALA A 189 -15.04 -11.27 13.26
C ALA A 189 -16.22 -10.31 13.38
N PHE A 190 -16.76 -10.19 14.58
CA PHE A 190 -17.96 -9.40 14.88
C PHE A 190 -17.89 -8.74 16.26
N GLY A 191 -18.81 -7.82 16.51
CA GLY A 191 -18.77 -6.93 17.65
C GLY A 191 -17.78 -5.77 17.48
N ASP A 192 -17.78 -4.87 18.44
CA ASP A 192 -17.15 -3.56 18.39
C ASP A 192 -15.95 -3.40 19.35
N GLY A 193 -15.17 -2.34 19.11
CA GLY A 193 -14.04 -1.93 19.95
C GLY A 193 -12.90 -2.95 20.03
N ARG A 194 -12.18 -2.97 21.15
CA ARG A 194 -11.01 -3.84 21.37
C ARG A 194 -11.36 -5.27 21.82
N ARG A 195 -12.65 -5.59 21.97
CA ARG A 195 -13.14 -6.89 22.48
C ARG A 195 -13.94 -7.67 21.43
N ARG A 196 -13.56 -7.50 20.16
CA ARG A 196 -14.20 -8.21 19.05
C ARG A 196 -14.07 -9.71 19.23
N ARG A 197 -15.13 -10.40 18.83
CA ARG A 197 -15.23 -11.85 18.88
C ARG A 197 -15.00 -12.40 17.48
N MET A 198 -14.62 -13.67 17.43
CA MET A 198 -14.40 -14.40 16.19
C MET A 198 -15.05 -15.76 16.28
N ALA A 199 -15.66 -16.19 15.18
CA ALA A 199 -16.12 -17.56 14.99
C ALA A 199 -15.56 -18.13 13.68
N GLN A 200 -15.45 -19.46 13.64
CA GLN A 200 -14.99 -20.21 12.48
C GLN A 200 -16.04 -21.22 12.06
N ARG A 201 -16.18 -21.38 10.74
CA ARG A 201 -17.07 -22.34 10.12
C ARG A 201 -16.44 -23.73 10.16
N ARG A 202 -17.25 -24.72 10.50
CA ARG A 202 -16.89 -26.14 10.50
C ARG A 202 -17.25 -26.78 9.17
N ASP A 203 -16.72 -27.98 8.95
CA ASP A 203 -16.95 -28.75 7.73
C ASP A 203 -18.43 -29.14 7.54
N ASP A 204 -19.18 -29.28 8.64
CA ASP A 204 -20.64 -29.54 8.62
C ASP A 204 -21.48 -28.28 8.32
N GLY A 205 -20.82 -27.14 8.06
CA GLY A 205 -21.43 -25.86 7.78
C GLY A 205 -21.90 -25.08 9.01
N SER A 206 -21.77 -25.63 10.22
CA SER A 206 -22.08 -24.91 11.47
C SER A 206 -20.93 -23.99 11.90
N TRP A 207 -21.24 -23.00 12.74
CA TRP A 207 -20.22 -22.11 13.31
C TRP A 207 -19.82 -22.56 14.71
N CYS A 208 -18.52 -22.55 15.01
CA CYS A 208 -18.06 -22.82 16.37
C CYS A 208 -18.52 -21.73 17.34
N LYS A 209 -18.55 -22.04 18.64
CA LYS A 209 -18.69 -21.03 19.68
C LYS A 209 -17.63 -19.96 19.50
N SER A 210 -18.04 -18.70 19.50
CA SER A 210 -17.10 -17.61 19.34
C SER A 210 -16.14 -17.46 20.52
N PHE A 211 -14.98 -16.87 20.24
CA PHE A 211 -13.95 -16.56 21.21
C PHE A 211 -13.43 -15.13 21.03
N LEU A 212 -12.79 -14.59 22.06
CA LEU A 212 -12.15 -13.28 21.96
C LEU A 212 -11.06 -13.31 20.91
N ALA A 213 -11.16 -12.45 19.90
CA ALA A 213 -10.24 -12.45 18.79
C ALA A 213 -8.91 -11.82 19.21
N ASN A 214 -7.80 -12.51 18.94
CA ASN A 214 -6.49 -11.89 18.98
C ASN A 214 -6.18 -11.16 17.66
N ARG A 215 -5.11 -10.38 17.65
CA ARG A 215 -4.67 -9.60 16.47
C ARG A 215 -4.43 -10.45 15.22
N LYS A 216 -3.99 -11.71 15.37
CA LYS A 216 -3.83 -12.63 14.24
C LYS A 216 -5.19 -13.08 13.69
N GLY A 217 -6.12 -13.39 14.59
CA GLY A 217 -7.51 -13.74 14.29
C GLY A 217 -8.23 -12.64 13.51
N LEU A 218 -8.16 -11.40 13.99
CA LEU A 218 -8.79 -10.23 13.33
C LEU A 218 -8.21 -9.97 11.95
N ARG A 219 -6.89 -10.08 11.77
CA ARG A 219 -6.26 -9.98 10.45
C ARG A 219 -6.69 -11.11 9.52
N GLY A 220 -6.79 -12.34 10.04
CA GLY A 220 -7.28 -13.48 9.27
C GLY A 220 -8.73 -13.28 8.82
N ALA A 221 -9.62 -12.91 9.74
CA ALA A 221 -11.02 -12.61 9.42
C ALA A 221 -11.17 -11.49 8.39
N HIS A 222 -10.39 -10.41 8.50
CA HIS A 222 -10.37 -9.34 7.50
C HIS A 222 -9.94 -9.81 6.11
N ARG A 223 -9.03 -10.80 6.03
CA ARG A 223 -8.53 -11.37 4.77
C ARG A 223 -9.40 -12.50 4.22
N ALA A 224 -10.28 -13.08 5.04
CA ALA A 224 -11.10 -14.22 4.66
C ALA A 224 -11.93 -14.02 3.38
N PRO A 225 -12.54 -12.84 3.13
CA PRO A 225 -13.27 -12.59 1.88
C PRO A 225 -12.42 -12.72 0.61
N ILE A 226 -11.12 -12.41 0.70
CA ILE A 226 -10.18 -12.61 -0.41
C ILE A 226 -9.71 -14.07 -0.41
N ALA A 227 -9.11 -14.52 0.70
CA ALA A 227 -8.44 -15.81 0.78
C ALA A 227 -9.38 -16.97 0.41
N ASN A 228 -10.56 -17.02 1.05
CA ASN A 228 -11.48 -18.13 0.88
C ASN A 228 -12.16 -18.12 -0.49
N GLY A 229 -12.29 -16.95 -1.13
CA GLY A 229 -12.80 -16.85 -2.51
C GLY A 229 -11.86 -17.47 -3.56
N PHE A 230 -10.59 -17.68 -3.21
CA PHE A 230 -9.61 -18.44 -4.00
C PHE A 230 -9.32 -19.83 -3.42
N GLY A 231 -10.11 -20.30 -2.44
CA GLY A 231 -9.86 -21.57 -1.75
C GLY A 231 -8.62 -21.58 -0.84
N LEU A 232 -8.00 -20.42 -0.60
CA LEU A 232 -6.80 -20.27 0.22
C LEU A 232 -7.12 -20.07 1.70
N ASN A 233 -6.16 -20.40 2.57
CA ASN A 233 -6.26 -20.21 4.01
C ASN A 233 -6.00 -18.74 4.39
N GLU A 234 -6.93 -18.14 5.12
CA GLU A 234 -6.90 -16.74 5.54
C GLU A 234 -5.80 -16.39 6.56
N PHE A 235 -5.22 -17.39 7.22
CA PHE A 235 -4.15 -17.22 8.20
C PHE A 235 -2.74 -17.42 7.63
N ASP A 236 -2.63 -17.77 6.35
CA ASP A 236 -1.33 -17.90 5.67
C ASP A 236 -0.60 -16.55 5.58
N HIS A 237 0.71 -16.64 5.31
CA HIS A 237 1.51 -15.44 5.08
C HIS A 237 0.96 -14.65 3.89
N TYR A 238 0.56 -13.41 4.15
CA TYR A 238 -0.20 -12.61 3.18
C TYR A 238 0.52 -12.41 1.85
N GLY A 239 1.84 -12.18 1.87
CA GLY A 239 2.64 -12.06 0.65
C GLY A 239 2.64 -13.34 -0.19
N LYS A 240 2.63 -14.53 0.46
CA LYS A 240 2.55 -15.82 -0.23
C LYS A 240 1.15 -16.05 -0.79
N MET A 241 0.13 -15.71 -0.01
CA MET A 241 -1.26 -15.77 -0.45
C MET A 241 -1.51 -14.89 -1.68
N LYS A 242 -1.06 -13.62 -1.67
CA LYS A 242 -1.18 -12.73 -2.84
C LYS A 242 -0.41 -13.25 -4.04
N ALA A 243 0.78 -13.79 -3.85
CA ALA A 243 1.53 -14.42 -4.95
C ALA A 243 0.79 -15.63 -5.56
N ALA A 244 0.21 -16.50 -4.73
CA ALA A 244 -0.61 -17.62 -5.19
C ALA A 244 -1.85 -17.14 -5.95
N ILE A 245 -2.53 -16.10 -5.45
CA ILE A 245 -3.67 -15.50 -6.15
C ILE A 245 -3.24 -14.96 -7.53
N ARG A 246 -2.13 -14.23 -7.62
CA ARG A 246 -1.60 -13.75 -8.92
C ARG A 246 -1.41 -14.90 -9.91
N GLN A 247 -0.84 -16.02 -9.47
CA GLN A 247 -0.67 -17.20 -10.31
C GLN A 247 -2.02 -17.77 -10.80
N MET A 248 -3.04 -17.81 -9.94
CA MET A 248 -4.39 -18.24 -10.33
C MET A 248 -5.06 -17.27 -11.31
N LEU A 249 -4.67 -15.98 -11.30
CA LEU A 249 -5.21 -14.96 -12.19
C LEU A 249 -4.52 -14.89 -13.56
N LEU A 250 -3.31 -15.42 -13.70
CA LEU A 250 -2.56 -15.40 -14.97
C LEU A 250 -3.28 -16.05 -16.17
N PRO A 251 -3.93 -17.24 -16.04
CA PRO A 251 -4.65 -17.84 -17.15
C PRO A 251 -5.84 -16.98 -17.60
N GLU A 252 -6.55 -16.38 -16.63
CA GLU A 252 -7.62 -15.42 -16.90
C GLU A 252 -7.07 -14.17 -17.62
N ALA A 253 -5.86 -13.74 -17.28
CA ALA A 253 -5.19 -12.66 -17.96
C ALA A 253 -4.89 -12.95 -19.44
N SER A 254 -4.67 -14.21 -19.80
CA SER A 254 -4.53 -14.61 -21.21
C SER A 254 -5.86 -14.60 -21.95
N ARG A 255 -6.99 -14.87 -21.26
CA ARG A 255 -8.34 -14.72 -21.81
C ARG A 255 -8.62 -13.26 -22.21
N ILE A 256 -8.00 -12.29 -21.54
CA ILE A 256 -8.14 -10.86 -21.85
C ILE A 256 -7.78 -10.55 -23.31
N LEU A 257 -6.74 -11.21 -23.86
CA LEU A 257 -6.35 -11.03 -25.27
C LEU A 257 -7.43 -11.49 -26.27
N THR A 258 -8.37 -12.33 -25.83
CA THR A 258 -9.49 -12.79 -26.68
C THR A 258 -10.65 -11.79 -26.72
N MET A 259 -10.65 -10.79 -25.83
CA MET A 259 -11.76 -9.85 -25.73
C MET A 259 -11.68 -8.78 -26.82
N ARG A 260 -12.79 -8.59 -27.54
CA ARG A 260 -12.87 -7.68 -28.69
C ARG A 260 -12.44 -6.25 -28.36
N GLY A 261 -12.86 -5.71 -27.23
CA GLY A 261 -12.47 -4.36 -26.81
C GLY A 261 -10.96 -4.24 -26.59
N VAL A 262 -10.34 -5.24 -25.96
CA VAL A 262 -8.89 -5.28 -25.74
C VAL A 262 -8.15 -5.45 -27.07
N GLN A 263 -8.64 -6.30 -27.97
CA GLN A 263 -8.05 -6.46 -29.30
C GLN A 263 -8.06 -5.15 -30.10
N GLN A 264 -9.15 -4.38 -30.02
CA GLN A 264 -9.25 -3.07 -30.65
C GLN A 264 -8.27 -2.06 -30.05
N LEU A 265 -8.23 -1.98 -28.71
CA LEU A 265 -7.28 -1.13 -28.00
C LEU A 265 -5.83 -1.44 -28.36
N LEU A 266 -5.46 -2.73 -28.38
CA LEU A 266 -4.12 -3.18 -28.73
C LEU A 266 -3.80 -2.95 -30.22
N ALA A 267 -4.79 -3.07 -31.11
CA ALA A 267 -4.62 -2.73 -32.52
C ALA A 267 -4.37 -1.22 -32.71
N ASP A 268 -5.12 -0.37 -32.00
CA ASP A 268 -4.94 1.09 -32.05
C ASP A 268 -3.60 1.52 -31.41
N ALA A 269 -3.16 0.87 -30.32
CA ALA A 269 -1.83 1.06 -29.74
C ALA A 269 -0.72 0.68 -30.74
N LEU A 270 -0.85 -0.48 -31.41
CA LEU A 270 0.11 -0.93 -32.42
C LEU A 270 0.18 0.03 -33.61
N ALA A 271 -0.98 0.55 -34.06
CA ALA A 271 -1.06 1.54 -35.12
C ALA A 271 -0.36 2.86 -34.76
N ARG A 272 -0.36 3.24 -33.48
CA ARG A 272 0.41 4.37 -32.93
C ARG A 272 1.89 4.04 -32.67
N GLY A 273 2.35 2.84 -33.05
CA GLY A 273 3.73 2.39 -32.84
C GLY A 273 4.04 1.92 -31.41
N LYS A 274 3.05 1.86 -30.52
CA LYS A 274 3.21 1.35 -29.16
C LYS A 274 3.15 -0.17 -29.17
N ARG A 275 4.24 -0.80 -28.75
CA ARG A 275 4.42 -2.27 -28.75
C ARG A 275 4.37 -2.86 -27.34
N ALA A 276 4.26 -2.01 -26.33
CA ALA A 276 3.95 -2.39 -24.97
C ALA A 276 2.81 -1.50 -24.46
N VAL A 277 1.78 -2.11 -23.86
CA VAL A 277 0.71 -1.37 -23.17
C VAL A 277 0.67 -1.88 -21.74
N VAL A 278 0.87 -0.96 -20.80
CA VAL A 278 0.84 -1.22 -19.37
C VAL A 278 -0.54 -0.87 -18.85
N TRP A 279 -1.20 -1.84 -18.23
CA TRP A 279 -2.49 -1.60 -17.59
C TRP A 279 -2.54 -2.31 -16.24
N GLY A 280 -2.50 -1.53 -15.16
CA GLY A 280 -2.36 -2.04 -13.80
C GLY A 280 -1.07 -2.86 -13.59
N SER A 281 -1.22 -4.12 -13.19
CA SER A 281 -0.13 -5.09 -12.99
C SER A 281 0.24 -5.89 -14.24
N TYR A 282 -0.46 -5.70 -15.35
CA TYR A 282 -0.24 -6.43 -16.59
C TYR A 282 0.47 -5.55 -17.62
N VAL A 283 1.31 -6.19 -18.42
CA VAL A 283 1.93 -5.58 -19.60
C VAL A 283 1.55 -6.41 -20.81
N PHE A 284 0.72 -5.83 -21.68
CA PHE A 284 0.51 -6.36 -23.01
C PHE A 284 1.76 -6.10 -23.84
N TRP A 285 2.35 -7.14 -24.38
CA TRP A 285 3.66 -7.15 -24.98
C TRP A 285 3.56 -7.70 -26.40
N TYR A 286 3.92 -6.90 -27.40
CA TYR A 286 3.87 -7.32 -28.79
C TYR A 286 5.22 -7.86 -29.28
N GLU A 287 5.23 -9.11 -29.73
CA GLU A 287 6.35 -9.72 -30.47
C GLU A 287 6.01 -9.77 -31.96
N GLN A 288 6.97 -9.41 -32.81
CA GLN A 288 6.81 -9.56 -34.27
C GLN A 288 6.83 -11.04 -34.67
N GLY A 289 6.20 -11.37 -35.81
CA GLY A 289 6.11 -12.73 -36.33
C GLY A 289 4.81 -13.43 -35.92
N SER A 290 4.87 -14.75 -35.70
CA SER A 290 3.70 -15.59 -35.42
C SER A 290 3.18 -15.52 -33.97
N ILE A 291 3.85 -14.76 -33.10
CA ILE A 291 3.55 -14.71 -31.66
C ILE A 291 2.50 -13.65 -31.35
N GLY A 292 2.66 -12.43 -31.86
CA GLY A 292 1.72 -11.33 -31.64
C GLY A 292 1.71 -10.81 -30.20
N TRP A 293 0.54 -10.38 -29.73
CA TRP A 293 0.35 -9.85 -28.38
C TRP A 293 0.40 -10.97 -27.33
N GLN A 294 1.16 -10.74 -26.27
CA GLN A 294 1.29 -11.60 -25.10
C GLN A 294 0.99 -10.81 -23.84
N VAL A 295 0.69 -11.49 -22.74
CA VAL A 295 0.59 -10.86 -21.42
C VAL A 295 1.82 -11.21 -20.60
N LYS A 296 2.50 -10.19 -20.11
CA LYS A 296 3.60 -10.28 -19.15
C LYS A 296 3.19 -9.64 -17.82
N GLU A 297 3.86 -10.05 -16.76
CA GLU A 297 3.70 -9.41 -15.47
C GLU A 297 4.51 -8.13 -15.44
N ARG A 298 3.96 -7.06 -14.89
CA ARG A 298 4.77 -5.91 -14.47
C ARG A 298 5.52 -6.28 -13.19
N SER A 299 6.76 -5.84 -13.05
CA SER A 299 7.48 -6.03 -11.78
C SER A 299 6.69 -5.37 -10.64
N GLY A 300 6.09 -6.20 -9.79
CA GLY A 300 5.72 -5.79 -8.45
C GLY A 300 7.01 -5.44 -7.71
N SER A 301 7.04 -4.33 -6.98
CA SER A 301 8.20 -3.93 -6.16
C SER A 301 8.35 -4.84 -4.92
N ALA A 302 8.07 -6.13 -5.06
CA ALA A 302 8.09 -7.10 -3.97
C ALA A 302 9.53 -7.50 -3.61
N ASP A 303 10.49 -7.34 -4.53
CA ASP A 303 11.88 -7.77 -4.34
C ASP A 303 12.92 -6.66 -4.57
N SER A 304 12.51 -5.39 -4.72
CA SER A 304 13.45 -4.27 -4.64
C SER A 304 13.13 -3.42 -3.43
N GLU A 305 14.11 -3.30 -2.53
CA GLU A 305 14.13 -2.31 -1.45
C GLU A 305 14.17 -0.85 -1.97
N ASP A 306 14.02 -0.59 -3.27
CA ASP A 306 14.51 0.65 -3.87
C ASP A 306 13.48 1.66 -4.39
N ASP A 307 13.88 2.91 -4.19
CA ASP A 307 13.29 4.22 -4.48
C ASP A 307 13.21 4.59 -5.96
N GLU A 308 12.22 4.05 -6.67
CA GLU A 308 12.13 4.17 -8.13
C GLU A 308 10.78 4.75 -8.60
N ALA A 309 10.78 5.96 -9.19
CA ALA A 309 9.62 6.61 -9.81
C ALA A 309 9.60 6.34 -11.33
N ILE A 310 8.45 6.07 -11.95
CA ILE A 310 8.41 5.68 -13.37
C ILE A 310 8.84 6.82 -14.29
N TRP A 311 9.72 6.53 -15.24
CA TRP A 311 10.09 7.42 -16.33
C TRP A 311 9.29 7.07 -17.59
N PHE A 312 8.16 7.74 -17.80
CA PHE A 312 7.22 7.45 -18.90
C PHE A 312 7.80 7.64 -20.29
N GLU A 313 8.75 8.56 -20.47
CA GLU A 313 9.42 8.80 -21.75
C GLU A 313 10.53 7.77 -22.02
N GLY A 314 10.87 6.94 -21.03
CA GLY A 314 11.87 5.89 -21.17
C GLY A 314 11.41 4.77 -22.10
N LYS A 315 12.38 4.03 -22.67
CA LYS A 315 12.10 2.83 -23.47
C LYS A 315 12.43 1.56 -22.69
N ILE A 316 11.73 0.48 -22.99
CA ILE A 316 12.01 -0.85 -22.45
C ILE A 316 12.97 -1.54 -23.39
N ASN A 317 14.16 -1.91 -22.91
CA ASN A 317 15.13 -2.69 -23.65
C ASN A 317 15.08 -4.15 -23.20
N SER A 318 14.47 -5.01 -24.01
CA SER A 318 14.36 -6.44 -23.75
C SER A 318 15.45 -7.20 -24.50
N VAL A 319 16.48 -7.59 -23.75
CA VAL A 319 17.59 -8.45 -24.20
C VAL A 319 17.35 -9.94 -23.89
N ASN A 320 16.20 -10.26 -23.29
CA ASN A 320 15.83 -11.62 -22.88
C ASN A 320 14.32 -11.84 -22.95
N PHE A 321 13.88 -13.10 -22.85
CA PHE A 321 12.47 -13.49 -22.87
C PHE A 321 11.82 -13.52 -21.48
N GLY A 322 12.23 -12.60 -20.58
CA GLY A 322 11.71 -12.54 -19.23
C GLY A 322 10.19 -12.32 -19.16
N ARG A 323 9.53 -13.00 -18.21
CA ARG A 323 8.09 -12.88 -17.97
C ARG A 323 7.68 -11.62 -17.21
N ILE A 324 8.64 -11.01 -16.49
CA ILE A 324 8.46 -9.79 -15.72
C ILE A 324 9.05 -8.62 -16.50
N VAL A 325 8.25 -7.56 -16.69
CA VAL A 325 8.65 -6.30 -17.28
C VAL A 325 8.92 -5.28 -16.17
N VAL A 326 10.16 -4.81 -16.10
CA VAL A 326 10.57 -3.67 -15.30
C VAL A 326 10.43 -2.43 -16.17
N LEU A 327 9.55 -1.51 -15.79
CA LEU A 327 9.38 -0.25 -16.53
C LEU A 327 10.57 0.66 -16.31
N PRO A 328 10.85 1.61 -17.23
CA PRO A 328 11.87 2.61 -17.00
C PRO A 328 11.53 3.44 -15.76
N TYR A 329 12.53 3.81 -14.99
CA TYR A 329 12.34 4.53 -13.73
C TYR A 329 13.48 5.49 -13.45
N ILE A 330 13.25 6.38 -12.50
CA ILE A 330 14.17 7.36 -11.96
C ILE A 330 14.45 6.94 -10.52
N LYS A 331 15.72 6.69 -10.21
CA LYS A 331 16.18 6.42 -8.85
C LYS A 331 16.03 7.65 -7.96
N SER A 332 16.11 7.47 -6.63
CA SER A 332 16.08 8.57 -5.65
C SER A 332 17.17 9.63 -5.84
N ASN A 333 18.27 9.29 -6.51
CA ASN A 333 19.37 10.19 -6.87
C ASN A 333 19.16 10.91 -8.22
N GLY A 334 18.01 10.74 -8.88
CA GLY A 334 17.69 11.35 -10.17
C GLY A 334 18.20 10.58 -11.40
N GLU A 335 18.92 9.47 -11.22
CA GLU A 335 19.43 8.64 -12.33
C GLU A 335 18.27 7.95 -13.07
N ARG A 336 18.24 8.10 -14.40
CA ARG A 336 17.24 7.47 -15.27
C ARG A 336 17.72 6.08 -15.71
N VAL A 337 16.96 5.06 -15.33
CA VAL A 337 17.19 3.66 -15.69
C VAL A 337 16.22 3.25 -16.79
N ARG A 338 16.74 2.59 -17.82
CA ARG A 338 15.92 2.02 -18.89
C ARG A 338 15.15 0.80 -18.38
N GLY A 339 13.95 0.61 -18.91
CA GLY A 339 13.16 -0.58 -18.61
C GLY A 339 13.85 -1.83 -19.17
N HIS A 340 13.59 -2.98 -18.55
CA HIS A 340 14.14 -4.26 -18.97
C HIS A 340 13.21 -5.41 -18.61
N THR A 341 13.54 -6.61 -19.10
CA THR A 341 12.79 -7.85 -18.78
C THR A 341 13.61 -8.76 -17.87
N LYS A 342 12.94 -9.46 -16.96
CA LYS A 342 13.55 -10.47 -16.09
C LYS A 342 12.57 -11.62 -15.79
N ASN A 343 13.09 -12.68 -15.19
CA ASN A 343 12.25 -13.71 -14.58
C ASN A 343 12.05 -13.43 -13.09
N ALA A 344 11.10 -14.12 -12.46
CA ALA A 344 10.94 -14.06 -11.02
C ALA A 344 12.16 -14.70 -10.31
N PRO A 345 12.44 -14.34 -9.04
CA PRO A 345 13.60 -14.87 -8.30
C PRO A 345 13.71 -16.41 -8.29
N HIS A 346 12.58 -17.13 -8.34
CA HIS A 346 12.54 -18.59 -8.27
C HIS A 346 12.56 -19.30 -9.64
N ASP A 347 12.58 -18.56 -10.74
CA ASP A 347 12.48 -19.11 -12.11
C ASP A 347 13.85 -19.26 -12.80
N GLY A 348 14.93 -18.88 -12.12
CA GLY A 348 16.25 -18.78 -12.73
C GLY A 348 16.37 -17.64 -13.75
N PRO A 349 17.54 -17.44 -14.36
CA PRO A 349 17.76 -16.36 -15.31
C PRO A 349 16.86 -16.51 -16.55
N ALA A 350 16.35 -15.38 -17.05
CA ALA A 350 15.57 -15.37 -18.28
C ALA A 350 16.46 -15.76 -19.47
N LYS A 351 15.91 -16.55 -20.40
CA LYS A 351 16.61 -16.94 -21.63
C LYS A 351 17.00 -15.69 -22.43
N PRO A 352 18.29 -15.51 -22.79
CA PRO A 352 18.71 -14.36 -23.59
C PRO A 352 18.11 -14.43 -25.00
N ARG A 353 17.92 -13.27 -25.62
CA ARG A 353 17.62 -13.17 -27.05
C ARG A 353 18.87 -13.39 -27.87
N ALA A 354 18.72 -13.79 -29.13
CA ALA A 354 19.87 -13.84 -30.02
C ALA A 354 20.36 -12.41 -30.33
N PRO A 355 21.66 -12.22 -30.63
CA PRO A 355 22.16 -10.92 -31.08
C PRO A 355 21.38 -10.39 -32.27
N GLY A 356 20.90 -9.15 -32.19
CA GLY A 356 20.06 -8.51 -33.22
C GLY A 356 18.55 -8.73 -33.07
N GLU A 357 18.10 -9.62 -32.18
CA GLU A 357 16.68 -9.80 -31.84
C GLU A 357 16.22 -8.95 -30.64
N GLU A 358 17.10 -8.10 -30.13
CA GLU A 358 16.82 -7.21 -29.01
C GLU A 358 15.67 -6.25 -29.33
N LEU A 359 14.74 -6.10 -28.39
CA LEU A 359 13.57 -5.25 -28.57
C LEU A 359 13.71 -3.98 -27.76
N VAL A 360 13.66 -2.83 -28.45
CA VAL A 360 13.51 -1.52 -27.83
C VAL A 360 12.08 -1.06 -28.03
N LEU A 361 11.27 -1.16 -26.98
CA LEU A 361 9.85 -0.88 -27.05
C LEU A 361 9.51 0.47 -26.42
N GLU A 362 8.70 1.24 -27.13
CA GLU A 362 7.91 2.30 -26.52
C GLU A 362 6.68 1.70 -25.85
N PHE A 363 6.30 2.29 -24.72
CA PHE A 363 5.14 1.86 -23.98
C PHE A 363 4.15 3.01 -23.78
N GLU A 364 2.91 2.61 -23.55
CA GLU A 364 1.83 3.46 -23.07
C GLU A 364 1.36 2.89 -21.74
N GLN A 365 1.00 3.76 -20.79
CA GLN A 365 0.36 3.34 -19.56
C GLN A 365 -1.09 3.85 -19.57
N LEU A 366 -2.02 2.94 -19.37
CA LEU A 366 -3.43 3.24 -19.21
C LEU A 366 -3.74 3.44 -17.73
N ASP A 367 -4.63 4.39 -17.47
CA ASP A 367 -5.24 4.57 -16.16
C ASP A 367 -6.32 3.50 -15.91
N GLY A 368 -6.57 3.20 -14.64
CA GLY A 368 -7.55 2.21 -14.23
C GLY A 368 -6.99 0.80 -14.05
N ASP A 369 -7.88 -0.14 -13.75
CA ASP A 369 -7.56 -1.53 -13.48
C ASP A 369 -8.28 -2.43 -14.49
N LEU A 370 -7.47 -2.99 -15.40
CA LEU A 370 -7.88 -3.92 -16.43
C LEU A 370 -8.88 -4.94 -15.89
N MET A 371 -8.59 -5.60 -14.76
CA MET A 371 -9.43 -6.67 -14.28
C MET A 371 -10.72 -6.17 -13.59
N ARG A 372 -10.75 -4.94 -13.07
CA ARG A 372 -11.97 -4.33 -12.52
C ARG A 372 -12.95 -3.96 -13.64
N GLU A 373 -12.44 -3.45 -14.76
CA GLU A 373 -13.26 -3.12 -15.93
C GLU A 373 -13.68 -4.35 -16.74
N LEU A 374 -12.87 -5.44 -16.70
CA LEU A 374 -13.17 -6.73 -17.32
C LEU A 374 -14.25 -7.55 -16.61
N LEU A 375 -14.44 -7.35 -15.30
CA LEU A 375 -15.57 -7.94 -14.55
C LEU A 375 -16.88 -7.18 -14.78
N GLY A 376 -16.82 -6.03 -15.48
CA GLY A 376 -17.98 -5.35 -16.08
C GLY A 376 -17.98 -5.52 -17.61
N GLU A 377 -18.82 -4.75 -18.31
CA GLU A 377 -18.73 -4.66 -19.77
C GLU A 377 -17.65 -3.64 -20.17
N PHE A 378 -16.39 -4.09 -20.35
CA PHE A 378 -15.38 -3.23 -20.97
C PHE A 378 -15.81 -2.88 -22.41
N ARG A 379 -16.23 -1.63 -22.60
CA ARG A 379 -16.56 -1.05 -23.91
C ARG A 379 -15.47 -0.04 -24.25
N TYR A 380 -14.57 -0.43 -25.14
CA TYR A 380 -13.61 0.50 -25.73
C TYR A 380 -14.35 1.43 -26.70
N GLU A 381 -14.64 2.65 -26.26
CA GLU A 381 -15.12 3.71 -27.13
C GLU A 381 -13.93 4.45 -27.73
N LYS A 382 -13.90 4.54 -29.05
CA LYS A 382 -12.76 5.09 -29.78
C LYS A 382 -12.71 6.61 -29.58
N GLY A 383 -11.80 7.08 -28.72
CA GLY A 383 -11.40 8.48 -28.66
C GLY A 383 -11.12 8.98 -27.26
N PHE A 384 -9.84 9.12 -26.91
CA PHE A 384 -9.27 10.31 -26.28
C PHE A 384 -7.75 10.23 -26.55
N GLY A 385 -7.26 11.23 -27.28
CA GLY A 385 -5.83 11.52 -27.42
C GLY A 385 -5.37 12.48 -26.35
#